data_AF-A0A7C4DZU9-F1
#
_entry.id   AF-A0A7C4DZU9-F1
#
_cell.length_a   1.000
_cell.length_b   1.000
_cell.length_c   1.000
_cell.angle_alpha   90.00
_cell.angle_beta   90.00
_cell.angle_gamma   90.00
#
_symmetry.space_group_name_H-M   'P 1'
#
loop_
_entity.id
_entity.type
_entity.pdbx_description
1 polymer ?
#
loop_
_entity_poly.entity_id
_entity_poly.type
_entity_poly.pdbx_seq_one_letter_code
_entity_poly.pdbx_strand_id
1 'polypeptide(L)'
;MSEDILQKAEETVRENRVKLYLFKPSGRTLWIVVGKHGRYLVLPDPEYCTCNDFFFRVLSEEKPTCYHILAVKKAVKEKIYRIVEKEDKLYIKILRECFQTNHLETVED
;
A
#
# COMPACT_ATOMS: atom_id res chain seq x y z
N MET A 1 -15.18 -8.85 -11.35
CA MET A 1 -13.82 -8.27 -11.20
C MET A 1 -13.37 -7.82 -12.58
N SER A 2 -12.95 -6.56 -12.76
CA SER A 2 -12.49 -6.09 -14.08
C SER A 2 -11.09 -6.61 -14.38
N GLU A 3 -10.85 -7.00 -15.64
CA GLU A 3 -9.57 -7.51 -16.15
C GLU A 3 -8.40 -6.55 -15.86
N ASP A 4 -8.65 -5.24 -15.98
CA ASP A 4 -7.68 -4.16 -15.74
C ASP A 4 -7.10 -4.16 -14.31
N ILE A 5 -7.90 -4.50 -13.29
CA ILE A 5 -7.43 -4.52 -11.89
C ILE A 5 -6.44 -5.68 -11.68
N LEU A 6 -6.72 -6.84 -12.28
CA LEU A 6 -5.85 -8.01 -12.18
C LEU A 6 -4.53 -7.77 -12.89
N GLN A 7 -4.56 -7.21 -14.10
CA GLN A 7 -3.36 -6.86 -14.84
C GLN A 7 -2.47 -5.87 -14.06
N LYS A 8 -3.05 -4.81 -13.50
CA LYS A 8 -2.31 -3.83 -12.68
C LYS A 8 -1.71 -4.44 -11.42
N ALA A 9 -2.40 -5.39 -10.79
CA ALA A 9 -1.87 -6.11 -9.65
C ALA A 9 -0.67 -6.98 -10.06
N GLU A 10 -0.79 -7.74 -11.15
CA GLU A 10 0.27 -8.57 -11.74
C GLU A 10 1.53 -7.75 -12.06
N GLU A 11 1.36 -6.62 -12.74
CA GLU A 11 2.43 -5.67 -13.08
C GLU A 11 3.13 -5.13 -11.83
N THR A 12 2.34 -4.78 -10.81
CA THR A 12 2.86 -4.27 -9.53
C THR A 12 3.73 -5.29 -8.80
N VAL A 13 3.35 -6.56 -8.82
CA VAL A 13 4.14 -7.66 -8.25
C VAL A 13 5.41 -7.87 -9.07
N ARG A 14 5.28 -8.01 -10.39
CA ARG A 14 6.40 -8.26 -11.33
C ARG A 14 7.47 -7.16 -11.26
N GLU A 15 7.06 -5.91 -11.10
CA GLU A 15 7.95 -4.75 -10.98
C GLU A 15 8.54 -4.58 -9.57
N ASN A 16 8.33 -5.54 -8.65
CA ASN A 16 8.81 -5.49 -7.26
C ASN A 16 8.35 -4.23 -6.49
N ARG A 17 7.14 -3.74 -6.80
CA ARG A 17 6.57 -2.55 -6.16
C ARG A 17 5.83 -2.86 -4.85
N VAL A 18 5.67 -4.14 -4.50
CA VAL A 18 5.18 -4.59 -3.19
C VAL A 18 6.36 -4.73 -2.21
N LYS A 19 6.28 -4.02 -1.08
CA LYS A 19 7.36 -3.98 -0.08
C LYS A 19 6.83 -4.27 1.32
N LEU A 20 7.54 -5.13 2.04
CA LEU A 20 7.36 -5.33 3.48
C LEU A 20 8.43 -4.53 4.21
N TYR A 21 8.03 -3.44 4.86
CA TYR A 21 8.92 -2.69 5.72
C TYR A 21 9.00 -3.40 7.07
N LEU A 22 10.21 -3.76 7.51
CA LEU A 22 10.47 -4.38 8.81
C LEU A 22 11.24 -3.40 9.67
N PHE A 23 10.65 -3.02 10.80
CA PHE A 23 11.23 -2.04 11.71
C PHE A 23 11.93 -2.74 12.88
N LYS A 24 13.14 -2.26 13.21
CA LYS A 24 13.98 -2.81 14.28
C LYS A 24 14.21 -1.76 15.37
N PRO A 25 14.29 -2.17 16.66
CA PRO A 25 14.18 -3.56 17.13
C PRO A 25 12.75 -4.09 17.30
N SER A 26 11.71 -3.26 17.22
CA SER A 26 10.34 -3.67 17.59
C SER A 26 9.75 -4.84 16.81
N GLY A 27 10.22 -5.10 15.59
CA GLY A 27 9.63 -6.09 14.69
C GLY A 27 8.33 -5.63 14.04
N ARG A 28 7.92 -4.36 14.19
CA ARG A 28 6.76 -3.81 13.49
C ARG A 28 6.92 -3.96 11.99
N THR A 29 5.79 -4.10 11.30
CA THR A 29 5.78 -4.23 9.84
C THR A 29 4.76 -3.34 9.16
N LEU A 30 5.07 -2.85 7.96
CA LEU A 30 4.11 -2.20 7.07
C LEU A 30 4.18 -2.81 5.68
N TRP A 31 3.04 -3.20 5.12
CA TRP A 31 2.94 -3.48 3.68
C TRP A 31 2.74 -2.16 2.96
N ILE A 32 3.67 -1.84 2.06
CA ILE A 32 3.62 -0.63 1.25
C ILE A 32 3.71 -1.00 -0.22
N VAL A 33 2.73 -0.54 -0.99
CA VAL A 33 2.76 -0.63 -2.45
C VAL A 33 3.15 0.70 -3.04
N VAL A 34 4.18 0.70 -3.89
CA VAL A 34 4.57 1.88 -4.66
C VAL A 34 3.70 1.93 -5.93
N GLY A 35 2.75 2.86 -5.98
CA GLY A 35 1.96 3.10 -7.18
C GLY A 35 2.50 4.26 -8.00
N LYS A 36 1.78 4.64 -9.05
CA LYS A 36 2.16 5.74 -9.95
C LYS A 36 2.22 7.11 -9.27
N HIS A 37 1.33 7.35 -8.30
CA HIS A 37 1.12 8.66 -7.68
C HIS A 37 1.58 8.75 -6.23
N GLY A 38 2.18 7.69 -5.68
CA GLY A 38 2.62 7.69 -4.30
C GLY A 38 2.83 6.30 -3.72
N ARG A 39 2.93 6.28 -2.40
CA ARG A 39 3.12 5.07 -1.59
C ARG A 39 1.84 4.82 -0.83
N TYR A 40 1.34 3.59 -0.89
CA TYR A 40 0.08 3.24 -0.25
C TYR A 40 0.34 2.21 0.83
N LEU A 41 -0.13 2.51 2.04
CA LEU A 41 -0.21 1.54 3.11
C LEU A 41 -1.34 0.57 2.74
N VAL A 42 -1.04 -0.72 2.82
CA VAL A 42 -2.00 -1.79 2.56
C VAL A 42 -2.09 -2.69 3.78
N LEU A 43 -3.30 -3.02 4.19
CA LEU A 43 -3.56 -4.09 5.15
C LEU A 43 -4.30 -5.19 4.37
N PRO A 44 -3.64 -6.31 4.01
CA PRO A 44 -4.30 -7.35 3.20
C PRO A 44 -5.42 -8.08 3.95
N ASP A 45 -5.45 -7.95 5.27
CA ASP A 45 -6.47 -8.40 6.21
C ASP A 45 -6.47 -7.36 7.35
N PRO A 46 -7.53 -6.55 7.53
CA PRO A 46 -8.91 -6.67 7.05
C PRO A 46 -9.22 -5.99 5.69
N GLU A 47 -8.31 -6.02 4.71
CA GLU A 47 -8.50 -5.44 3.36
C GLU A 47 -8.67 -3.92 3.31
N TYR A 48 -7.66 -3.19 3.77
CA TYR A 48 -7.61 -1.72 3.71
C TYR A 48 -6.47 -1.23 2.81
N CYS A 49 -6.68 -0.09 2.16
CA CYS A 49 -5.64 0.60 1.41
C CYS A 49 -5.81 2.13 1.46
N THR A 50 -4.70 2.87 1.59
CA THR A 50 -4.74 4.34 1.65
C THR A 50 -4.93 5.03 0.29
N CYS A 51 -5.07 4.28 -0.81
CA CYS A 51 -5.26 4.90 -2.12
C CYS A 51 -6.68 5.48 -2.30
N ASN A 52 -6.79 6.56 -3.07
CA ASN A 52 -8.07 7.20 -3.43
C ASN A 52 -9.10 6.20 -4.01
N ASP A 53 -8.64 5.24 -4.80
CA ASP A 53 -9.46 4.19 -5.38
C ASP A 53 -10.19 3.33 -4.35
N PHE A 54 -9.57 3.10 -3.18
CA PHE A 54 -10.19 2.40 -2.06
C PHE A 54 -11.23 3.31 -1.41
N PHE A 55 -10.82 4.53 -1.07
CA PHE A 55 -11.68 5.49 -0.38
C PHE A 55 -12.95 5.85 -1.16
N PHE A 56 -12.83 6.16 -2.45
CA PHE A 56 -13.97 6.66 -3.24
C PHE A 56 -14.79 5.55 -3.91
N ARG A 57 -14.18 4.43 -4.30
CA ARG A 57 -14.84 3.41 -5.13
C ARG A 57 -15.06 2.07 -4.42
N VAL A 58 -14.19 1.70 -3.48
CA VAL A 58 -14.38 0.45 -2.71
C VAL A 58 -15.34 0.67 -1.54
N LEU A 59 -15.13 1.73 -0.76
CA LEU A 59 -16.05 2.05 0.35
C LEU A 59 -17.47 2.41 -0.14
N SER A 60 -17.59 2.98 -1.34
CA SER A 60 -18.88 3.28 -1.97
C SER A 60 -19.48 2.08 -2.72
N GLU A 61 -18.88 0.89 -2.61
CA GLU A 61 -19.32 -0.36 -3.25
C GLU A 61 -19.37 -0.34 -4.80
N GLU A 62 -18.86 0.71 -5.44
CA GLU A 62 -18.75 0.83 -6.90
C GLU A 62 -17.82 -0.24 -7.49
N LYS A 63 -16.82 -0.68 -6.71
CA LYS A 63 -15.95 -1.80 -7.06
C LYS A 63 -15.55 -2.60 -5.82
N PRO A 64 -15.30 -3.91 -5.95
CA PRO A 64 -15.06 -4.77 -4.78
C PRO A 64 -13.69 -4.56 -4.11
N THR A 65 -12.68 -4.07 -4.82
CA THR A 65 -11.33 -3.84 -4.25
C THR A 65 -10.48 -2.94 -5.15
N CYS A 66 -9.30 -2.51 -4.65
CA CYS A 66 -8.28 -1.84 -5.45
C CYS A 66 -7.15 -2.82 -5.81
N TYR A 67 -6.43 -2.54 -6.90
CA TYR A 67 -5.35 -3.43 -7.35
C TYR A 67 -4.21 -3.56 -6.34
N HIS A 68 -4.02 -2.58 -5.44
CA HIS A 68 -2.98 -2.61 -4.40
C HIS A 68 -3.21 -3.73 -3.37
N ILE A 69 -4.46 -3.96 -2.94
CA ILE A 69 -4.79 -5.05 -2.01
C ILE A 69 -4.53 -6.39 -2.70
N LEU A 70 -4.97 -6.55 -3.95
CA LEU A 70 -4.72 -7.75 -4.73
C LEU A 70 -3.22 -7.99 -4.95
N ALA A 71 -2.45 -6.95 -5.24
CA ALA A 71 -1.01 -7.04 -5.41
C ALA A 71 -0.32 -7.56 -4.15
N VAL A 72 -0.69 -7.07 -2.96
CA VAL A 72 -0.12 -7.59 -1.70
C VAL A 72 -0.52 -9.04 -1.47
N LYS A 73 -1.80 -9.40 -1.63
CA LYS A 73 -2.27 -10.77 -1.46
C LYS A 73 -1.55 -11.74 -2.41
N LYS A 74 -1.40 -11.38 -3.68
CA LYS A 74 -0.65 -12.16 -4.67
C LYS A 74 0.83 -12.27 -4.32
N ALA A 75 1.48 -11.14 -4.03
CA ALA A 75 2.89 -11.10 -3.61
C ALA A 75 3.18 -11.98 -2.39
N VAL A 76 2.30 -11.97 -1.37
CA VAL A 76 2.43 -12.81 -0.19
C VAL A 76 2.28 -14.29 -0.55
N LYS A 77 1.26 -14.64 -1.33
CA LYS A 77 1.02 -16.02 -1.79
C LYS A 77 2.19 -16.56 -2.60
N GLU A 78 2.76 -15.75 -3.49
CA GLU A 78 3.83 -16.13 -4.41
C GLU A 78 5.23 -15.91 -3.82
N LYS A 79 5.32 -15.27 -2.64
CA LYS A 79 6.58 -14.83 -1.99
C LYS A 79 7.42 -13.89 -2.87
N ILE A 80 6.76 -13.04 -3.65
CA ILE A 80 7.38 -12.05 -4.55
C ILE A 80 7.16 -10.65 -3.99
N TYR A 81 8.02 -10.25 -3.05
CA TYR A 81 8.06 -8.91 -2.48
C TYR A 81 9.46 -8.60 -1.96
N ARG A 82 9.76 -7.32 -1.74
CA ARG A 82 11.02 -6.92 -1.11
C ARG A 82 10.84 -6.63 0.37
N ILE A 83 11.75 -7.13 1.20
CA ILE A 83 11.87 -6.69 2.60
C ILE A 83 12.75 -5.44 2.63
N VAL A 84 12.29 -4.41 3.34
CA VAL A 84 13.03 -3.16 3.55
C VAL A 84 13.19 -2.95 5.05
N GLU A 85 14.41 -3.11 5.54
CA GLU A 85 14.70 -2.89 6.96
C GLU A 85 14.86 -1.40 7.27
N LYS A 86 14.29 -0.96 8.39
CA LYS A 86 14.34 0.42 8.89
C LYS A 86 14.44 0.46 10.41
N GLU A 87 14.96 1.57 10.92
CA GLU A 87 14.94 1.86 12.36
C GLU A 87 13.52 2.25 12.82
N ASP A 88 13.12 1.84 14.02
CA ASP A 88 11.81 2.15 14.62
C ASP A 88 11.49 3.65 14.63
N LYS A 89 12.50 4.51 14.80
CA LYS A 89 12.33 5.98 14.79
C LYS A 89 11.73 6.52 13.48
N LEU A 90 11.84 5.76 12.38
CA LEU A 90 11.29 6.11 11.08
C LEU A 90 9.85 5.63 10.87
N TYR A 91 9.31 4.81 11.78
CA TYR A 91 7.99 4.19 11.62
C TYR A 91 6.89 5.22 11.35
N ILE A 92 6.75 6.21 12.24
CA ILE A 92 5.71 7.24 12.12
C ILE A 92 5.92 8.12 10.89
N LYS A 93 7.18 8.44 10.55
CA LYS A 93 7.50 9.20 9.34
C LYS A 93 7.04 8.48 8.07
N ILE A 94 7.46 7.22 7.91
CA ILE A 94 7.11 6.41 6.73
C ILE A 94 5.60 6.14 6.67
N LEU A 95 4.97 5.93 7.83
CA LEU A 95 3.53 5.77 7.92
C LEU A 95 2.82 7.03 7.37
N ARG A 96 3.20 8.22 7.85
CA ARG A 96 2.61 9.51 7.41
C ARG A 96 2.78 9.74 5.90
N GLU A 97 3.94 9.42 5.34
CA GLU A 97 4.19 9.51 3.89
C GLU A 97 3.19 8.67 3.06
N CYS A 98 2.60 7.62 3.63
CA CYS A 98 1.61 6.78 2.94
C CYS A 98 0.17 7.34 2.96
N PHE A 99 -0.07 8.39 3.74
CA PHE A 99 -1.36 9.10 3.82
C PHE A 99 -1.29 10.49 3.16
N GLN A 100 -0.09 11.00 2.89
CA GLN A 100 0.13 12.29 2.24
C GLN A 100 0.13 12.13 0.71
N THR A 101 -1.06 11.95 0.14
CA THR A 101 -1.28 12.10 -1.31
C THR A 101 -2.39 13.11 -1.57
N ASN A 102 -2.13 14.37 -1.20
CA ASN A 102 -2.51 15.58 -1.93
C ASN A 102 -1.99 16.81 -1.17
N HIS A 103 -1.51 17.80 -1.90
CA HIS A 103 -1.36 19.18 -1.44
C HIS A 103 -2.64 19.62 -0.71
N LEU A 104 -2.56 19.77 0.60
CA LEU A 104 -3.19 20.89 1.28
C LEU A 104 -2.08 21.53 2.09
N GLU A 105 -1.91 22.82 1.84
CA GLU A 105 -1.03 23.70 2.58
C GLU A 105 -1.25 23.52 4.09
N THR A 106 -0.18 23.79 4.82
CA THR A 106 -0.18 24.11 6.24
C THR A 106 -1.53 24.67 6.70
N VAL A 107 -2.27 23.88 7.48
CA VAL A 107 -3.13 24.49 8.49
C VAL A 107 -2.16 24.85 9.61
N GLU A 108 -1.63 26.07 9.53
CA GLU A 108 -1.05 26.73 10.70
C GLU A 108 -2.20 26.89 11.70
N ASP A 109 -1.95 26.43 12.92
CA ASP A 109 -2.81 26.68 14.08
C ASP A 109 -2.88 28.19 14.41
#